data_AF-A0A1E4U032-F1
#
_entry.id   AF-A0A1E4U032-F1
#
_cell.length_a   1.000
_cell.length_b   1.000
_cell.length_c   1.000
_cell.angle_alpha   90.00
_cell.angle_beta   90.00
_cell.angle_gamma   90.00
#
_symmetry.space_group_name_H-M   'P 1'
#
loop_
_entity.id
_entity.type
_entity.pdbx_description
1 polymer ?
#
loop_
_entity_poly.entity_id
_entity_poly.type
_entity_poly.pdbx_seq_one_letter_code
_entity_poly.pdbx_strand_id
1 'polypeptide(L)'
;DKAHLLKSYSLQHAKIGIAQDYKKWKYTLRLRCETEQFLIQFPTAQSMIEWNLALCLGRDNALDLARRSMPHYRTVPRSRYNR
;
A
#
# COMPACT_ATOMS: atom_id res chain seq x y z
N ASP A 1 -13.92 25.19 11.18
CA ASP A 1 -13.00 25.47 10.05
C ASP A 1 -13.03 24.35 9.03
N LYS A 2 -13.42 24.66 7.78
CA LYS A 2 -13.41 23.67 6.69
C LYS A 2 -11.97 23.52 6.20
N ALA A 3 -11.40 22.33 6.37
CA ALA A 3 -10.14 21.99 5.74
C ALA A 3 -10.30 22.05 4.21
N HIS A 4 -9.53 22.90 3.54
CA HIS A 4 -9.52 22.98 2.08
C HIS A 4 -8.69 21.83 1.52
N LEU A 5 -9.19 21.15 0.50
CA LEU A 5 -8.43 20.11 -0.21
C LEU A 5 -7.23 20.77 -0.90
N LEU A 6 -6.02 20.42 -0.46
CA LEU A 6 -4.80 20.96 -1.05
C LEU A 6 -4.41 20.21 -2.32
N LYS A 7 -4.50 18.86 -2.29
CA LYS A 7 -4.10 18.01 -3.39
C LYS A 7 -4.74 16.63 -3.31
N SER A 8 -5.00 16.07 -4.48
CA SER A 8 -5.49 14.70 -4.67
C SER A 8 -4.54 13.96 -5.59
N TYR A 9 -4.31 12.68 -5.32
CA TYR A 9 -3.46 11.81 -6.14
C TYR A 9 -4.22 10.57 -6.55
N SER A 10 -3.96 10.08 -7.75
CA SER A 10 -4.39 8.76 -8.18
C SER A 10 -3.53 7.66 -7.54
N LEU A 11 -4.15 6.53 -7.19
CA LEU A 11 -3.43 5.33 -6.75
C LEU A 11 -2.98 4.44 -7.91
N GLN A 12 -3.26 4.82 -9.16
CA GLN A 12 -2.80 4.09 -10.33
C GLN A 12 -1.27 4.00 -10.34
N HIS A 13 -0.75 2.78 -10.44
CA HIS A 13 0.70 2.48 -10.39
C HIS A 13 1.43 2.98 -9.13
N ALA A 14 0.69 3.33 -8.07
CA ALA A 14 1.30 3.81 -6.84
C ALA A 14 2.14 2.71 -6.16
N LYS A 15 3.23 3.11 -5.52
CA LYS A 15 4.04 2.23 -4.68
C LYS A 15 3.90 2.64 -3.23
N ILE A 16 3.55 1.66 -2.39
CA ILE A 16 3.33 1.85 -0.96
C ILE A 16 4.23 0.86 -0.25
N GLY A 17 4.95 1.31 0.77
CA GLY A 17 5.82 0.44 1.56
C GLY A 17 6.27 1.09 2.86
N ILE A 18 6.86 0.28 3.73
CA ILE A 18 7.40 0.76 5.01
C ILE A 18 8.69 1.55 4.74
N ALA A 19 8.83 2.71 5.36
CA ALA A 19 10.03 3.53 5.26
C ALA A 19 11.13 3.04 6.23
N GLN A 20 11.79 1.92 5.90
CA GLN A 20 12.76 1.27 6.79
C GLN A 20 14.01 2.11 7.10
N ASP A 21 14.42 2.95 6.16
CA ASP A 21 15.54 3.89 6.27
C ASP A 21 15.20 5.15 7.08
N TYR A 22 13.90 5.42 7.30
CA TYR A 22 13.45 6.61 8.02
C TYR A 22 13.38 6.36 9.53
N LYS A 23 14.35 6.91 10.27
CA LYS A 23 14.48 6.68 11.73
C LYS A 23 13.81 7.73 12.61
N LYS A 24 13.39 8.87 12.04
CA LYS A 24 12.89 10.02 12.83
C LYS A 24 11.54 9.71 13.49
N TRP A 25 10.61 9.08 12.78
CA TRP A 25 9.30 8.70 13.33
C TRP A 25 8.96 7.24 13.04
N LYS A 26 8.39 6.58 14.06
CA LYS A 26 7.84 5.23 13.97
C LYS A 26 6.54 5.25 13.17
N TYR A 27 6.16 4.07 12.68
CA TYR A 27 4.89 3.84 11.98
C TYR A 27 4.73 4.75 10.75
N THR A 28 5.78 4.80 9.92
CA THR A 28 5.82 5.66 8.73
C THR A 28 5.75 4.81 7.47
N LEU A 29 4.80 5.13 6.60
CA LEU A 29 4.75 4.59 5.24
C LEU A 29 5.35 5.59 4.26
N ARG A 30 6.08 5.05 3.27
CA ARG A 30 6.50 5.75 2.07
C ARG A 30 5.50 5.46 0.97
N LEU A 31 4.92 6.52 0.43
CA LEU A 31 4.06 6.47 -0.73
C LEU A 31 4.76 7.17 -1.88
N ARG A 32 4.71 6.54 -3.05
CA ARG A 32 5.06 7.15 -4.32
C ARG A 32 3.84 7.06 -5.22
N CYS A 33 3.20 8.19 -5.43
CA CYS A 33 2.01 8.32 -6.27
C CYS A 33 2.34 9.30 -7.41
N GLU A 34 1.99 8.92 -8.64
CA GLU A 34 2.30 9.73 -9.82
C GLU A 34 3.81 10.04 -9.90
N THR A 35 4.20 11.31 -9.82
CA THR A 35 5.59 11.77 -9.87
C THR A 35 6.18 12.10 -8.50
N GLU A 36 5.40 11.99 -7.43
CA GLU A 36 5.77 12.50 -6.12
C GLU A 36 5.96 11.39 -5.08
N GLN A 37 6.85 11.65 -4.13
CA GLN A 37 7.16 10.76 -3.03
C GLN A 37 7.03 11.50 -1.71
N PHE A 38 6.30 10.90 -0.78
CA PHE A 38 6.07 11.46 0.54
C PHE A 38 6.01 10.37 1.62
N LEU A 39 6.17 10.82 2.87
CA LEU A 39 6.09 9.98 4.05
C LEU A 39 4.82 10.34 4.83
N ILE A 40 4.05 9.32 5.21
CA ILE A 40 2.89 9.47 6.09
C ILE A 40 3.17 8.76 7.39
N GLN A 41 3.12 9.51 8.49
CA GLN A 41 3.20 8.97 9.83
C GLN A 41 1.80 8.62 10.34
N PHE A 42 1.68 7.48 11.02
CA PHE A 42 0.47 7.05 11.68
C PHE A 42 0.62 7.07 13.21
N PRO A 43 -0.47 7.27 13.96
CA PRO A 43 -0.41 7.33 15.42
C PRO A 43 -0.07 5.97 16.06
N THR A 44 -0.50 4.86 15.46
CA THR A 44 -0.28 3.50 15.99
C THR A 44 0.15 2.52 14.91
N ALA A 45 0.86 1.44 15.30
CA ALA A 45 1.23 0.36 14.38
C ALA A 45 0.00 -0.27 13.70
N GLN A 46 -1.08 -0.49 14.47
CA GLN A 46 -2.32 -1.04 13.96
C GLN A 46 -2.93 -0.15 12.87
N SER A 47 -3.03 1.17 13.12
CA SER A 47 -3.53 2.12 12.12
C SER A 47 -2.66 2.14 10.86
N MET A 48 -1.34 2.04 10.99
CA MET A 48 -0.44 1.92 9.83
C MET A 48 -0.73 0.66 9.01
N ILE A 49 -0.96 -0.48 9.67
CA ILE A 49 -1.25 -1.76 9.01
C ILE A 49 -2.59 -1.69 8.27
N GLU A 50 -3.63 -1.16 8.92
CA GLU A 50 -4.96 -0.99 8.33
C GLU A 50 -4.92 -0.07 7.11
N TRP A 51 -4.26 1.09 7.22
CA TRP A 51 -4.08 2.00 6.08
C TRP A 51 -3.22 1.40 4.97
N ASN A 52 -2.16 0.67 5.31
CA ASN A 52 -1.36 -0.03 4.32
C ASN A 52 -2.19 -1.04 3.53
N LEU A 53 -3.05 -1.82 4.22
CA LEU A 53 -3.97 -2.76 3.58
C LEU A 53 -4.98 -2.03 2.68
N ALA A 54 -5.65 -1.00 3.20
CA ALA A 54 -6.65 -0.24 2.45
C ALA A 54 -6.05 0.44 1.21
N LEU A 55 -4.85 1.03 1.31
CA LEU A 55 -4.15 1.66 0.19
C LEU A 55 -3.69 0.63 -0.84
N CYS A 56 -3.22 -0.54 -0.42
CA CYS A 56 -2.88 -1.62 -1.34
C CYS A 56 -4.12 -2.12 -2.12
N LEU A 57 -5.23 -2.35 -1.42
CA LEU A 57 -6.50 -2.71 -2.05
C LEU A 57 -7.00 -1.62 -3.02
N GLY A 58 -6.88 -0.35 -2.61
CA GLY A 58 -7.21 0.80 -3.46
C GLY A 58 -6.35 0.85 -4.72
N ARG A 59 -5.03 0.69 -4.60
CA ARG A 59 -4.09 0.60 -5.74
C ARG A 59 -4.47 -0.52 -6.69
N ASP A 60 -4.75 -1.71 -6.16
CA ASP A 60 -5.06 -2.89 -6.99
C ASP A 60 -6.40 -2.73 -7.74
N ASN A 61 -7.31 -1.91 -7.21
CA ASN A 61 -8.57 -1.53 -7.85
C ASN A 61 -8.52 -0.25 -8.69
N ALA A 62 -7.47 0.56 -8.59
CA ALA A 62 -7.40 1.87 -9.24
C ALA A 62 -7.22 1.80 -10.76
N LEU A 63 -6.63 0.70 -11.26
CA LEU A 63 -6.50 0.43 -12.68
C LEU A 63 -7.81 -0.11 -13.27
N ASP A 64 -8.01 0.14 -14.56
CA ASP A 64 -9.10 -0.51 -15.31
C ASP A 64 -8.93 -2.04 -15.32
N LEU A 65 -10.03 -2.78 -15.31
CA LEU A 65 -10.06 -4.25 -15.25
C LEU A 65 -9.18 -4.89 -16.33
N ALA A 66 -9.21 -4.35 -17.54
CA ALA A 66 -8.42 -4.86 -18.67
C ALA A 66 -6.89 -4.72 -18.47
N ARG A 67 -6.45 -3.84 -17.56
CA ARG A 67 -5.03 -3.55 -17.30
C ARG A 67 -4.52 -4.14 -15.98
N ARG A 68 -5.38 -4.75 -15.17
CA ARG A 68 -4.99 -5.36 -13.89
C ARG A 68 -4.22 -6.65 -14.15
N SER A 69 -3.13 -6.85 -13.41
CA SER A 69 -2.42 -8.13 -13.41
C SER A 69 -3.30 -9.20 -12.77
N MET A 70 -3.33 -10.39 -13.35
CA MET A 70 -3.98 -11.54 -12.71
C MET A 70 -3.35 -11.79 -11.33
N PRO A 71 -4.17 -12.10 -10.30
CA PRO A 71 -3.67 -12.43 -8.99
C PRO A 71 -2.68 -13.60 -9.08
N HIS A 72 -1.51 -13.44 -8.47
CA HIS A 72 -0.54 -14.54 -8.42
C HIS A 72 -0.97 -15.52 -7.34
N TYR A 73 -1.52 -16.66 -7.74
CA TYR A 73 -1.85 -17.72 -6.80
C TYR A 73 -0.56 -18.36 -6.30
N ARG A 74 -0.27 -18.19 -5.00
CA ARG A 74 0.76 -19.02 -4.35
C ARG A 74 0.23 -20.44 -4.30
N THR A 75 0.72 -21.30 -5.18
CA THR A 75 0.52 -22.74 -5.04
C THR A 75 1.26 -23.19 -3.79
N VAL A 76 0.51 -23.46 -2.73
CA VAL A 76 1.08 -24.14 -1.56
C VAL A 76 1.55 -25.52 -2.00
N PRO A 77 2.79 -25.92 -1.68
CA PRO A 77 3.23 -27.28 -1.94
C PRO A 77 2.24 -28.26 -1.32
N ARG A 78 1.74 -29.20 -2.12
CA ARG A 78 0.89 -30.27 -1.60
C ARG A 78 1.75 -31.13 -0.68
N SER A 79 1.47 -31.13 0.63
CA SER A 79 2.14 -32.02 1.57
C SER A 79 1.93 -33.47 1.10
N ARG A 80 3.01 -34.16 0.73
CA ARG A 80 2.95 -35.60 0.46
C ARG A 80 3.01 -36.30 1.80
N TYR A 81 1.92 -36.94 2.21
CA TYR A 81 1.94 -37.89 3.32
C TYR A 81 2.85 -39.05 2.94
N ASN A 82 4.07 -39.09 3.48
CA ASN A 82 4.90 -40.29 3.39
C ASN A 82 4.26 -41.36 4.28
N ARG A 83 3.91 -42.50 3.68
CA ARG A 83 3.49 -43.71 4.38
C ARG A 83 4.68 -44.38 5.06
#